data_AF-A0ABC9YGB5-F1
#
_entry.id   AF-A0ABC9YGB5-F1
#
_cell.length_a   1.000
_cell.length_b   1.000
_cell.length_c   1.000
_cell.angle_alpha   90.00
_cell.angle_beta   90.00
_cell.angle_gamma   90.00
#
_symmetry.space_group_name_H-M   'P 1'
#
loop_
_entity.id
_entity.type
_entity.pdbx_description
1 polymer ?
#
loop_
_entity_poly.entity_id
_entity_poly.type
_entity_poly.pdbx_seq_one_letter_code
_entity_poly.pdbx_strand_id
1 'polypeptide(L)'
;MSKELLEKLKGKKEVYRMWKKGLATWEEYRNVVRICRDATGKAKAHLELNLAGEVKDNKKGFFKYISSKRTTRENVGPLLNEMGALVMEDAFFASVLTAKASPQESQTLEAGEKVLRKEDLPLVEEDWVREHLGKLDIHKSMGPDGMHP
;
A
#
# COMPACT_ATOMS: atom_id res chain seq x y z
N MET A 1 -18.88 -1.18 21.07
CA MET A 1 -18.98 -2.61 20.68
C MET A 1 -20.16 -3.20 21.43
N SER A 2 -21.19 -3.66 20.73
CA SER A 2 -22.38 -4.23 21.37
C SER A 2 -22.07 -5.60 21.97
N LYS A 3 -22.78 -5.96 23.06
CA LYS A 3 -22.69 -7.30 23.66
C LYS A 3 -22.98 -8.41 22.63
N GLU A 4 -23.94 -8.16 21.74
CA GLU A 4 -24.31 -9.09 20.66
C GLU A 4 -23.14 -9.40 19.71
N LEU A 5 -22.37 -8.38 19.29
CA LEU A 5 -21.23 -8.60 18.38
C LEU A 5 -20.15 -9.45 19.06
N LEU A 6 -19.95 -9.26 20.36
CA LEU A 6 -19.02 -10.07 21.14
C LEU A 6 -19.45 -11.54 21.20
N GLU A 7 -20.74 -11.80 21.41
CA GLU A 7 -21.28 -13.16 21.41
C GLU A 7 -21.14 -13.84 20.05
N LYS A 8 -21.38 -13.14 18.94
CA LYS A 8 -21.12 -13.66 17.59
C LYS A 8 -19.65 -14.05 17.40
N LEU A 9 -18.72 -13.20 17.85
CA LEU A 9 -17.29 -13.47 17.77
C LEU A 9 -16.87 -14.67 18.63
N LYS A 10 -17.47 -14.86 19.81
CA LYS A 10 -17.26 -16.06 20.64
C LYS A 10 -17.79 -17.31 19.94
N GLY A 11 -19.03 -17.26 19.43
CA GLY A 11 -19.64 -18.36 18.67
C GLY A 11 -18.79 -18.77 17.47
N LYS A 12 -18.21 -17.81 16.74
CA LYS A 12 -17.24 -18.09 15.66
C LYS A 12 -16.03 -18.91 16.12
N LYS A 13 -15.46 -18.60 17.29
CA LYS A 13 -14.33 -19.38 17.84
C LYS A 13 -14.75 -20.80 18.19
N GLU A 14 -15.97 -20.97 18.68
CA GLU A 14 -16.51 -22.29 19.02
C GLU A 14 -16.70 -23.15 17.78
N VAL A 15 -17.39 -22.63 16.77
CA VAL A 15 -17.62 -23.35 15.51
C VAL A 15 -16.30 -23.67 14.81
N TYR A 16 -15.31 -22.78 14.88
CA TYR A 16 -13.96 -23.07 14.41
C TYR A 16 -13.32 -24.27 15.13
N ARG A 17 -13.45 -24.36 16.46
CA ARG A 17 -12.96 -25.50 17.25
C ARG A 17 -13.69 -26.79 16.88
N MET A 18 -15.01 -26.73 16.67
CA MET A 18 -15.81 -27.89 16.26
C MET A 18 -15.44 -28.37 14.86
N TRP A 19 -15.33 -27.45 13.90
CA TRP A 19 -14.91 -27.74 12.53
C TRP A 19 -13.52 -28.39 12.49
N LYS A 20 -12.57 -27.85 13.25
CA LYS A 20 -11.21 -28.42 13.36
C LYS A 20 -11.18 -29.84 13.97
N LYS A 21 -12.20 -30.21 14.74
CA LYS A 21 -12.38 -31.55 15.33
C LYS A 21 -13.24 -32.49 14.47
N GLY A 22 -13.72 -32.04 13.30
CA GLY A 22 -14.65 -32.80 12.46
C GLY A 22 -16.08 -32.89 13.00
N LEU A 23 -16.43 -32.08 14.02
CA LEU A 23 -17.75 -32.06 14.65
C LEU A 23 -18.70 -31.04 14.01
N ALA A 24 -18.20 -30.21 13.10
CA ALA A 24 -18.99 -29.26 12.33
C ALA A 24 -18.56 -29.30 10.87
N THR A 25 -19.50 -29.04 9.98
CA THR A 25 -19.23 -28.99 8.54
C THR A 25 -18.51 -27.69 8.17
N TRP A 26 -17.82 -27.70 7.03
CA TRP A 26 -17.22 -26.49 6.48
C TRP A 26 -18.27 -25.40 6.21
N GLU A 27 -19.49 -25.78 5.80
CA GLU A 27 -20.58 -24.85 5.52
C GLU A 27 -21.06 -24.11 6.78
N GLU A 28 -21.19 -24.81 7.90
CA GLU A 28 -21.55 -24.21 9.19
C GLU A 28 -20.52 -23.16 9.62
N TYR A 29 -19.23 -23.52 9.56
CA TYR A 29 -18.16 -22.58 9.87
C TYR A 29 -18.16 -21.36 8.92
N ARG A 30 -18.26 -21.59 7.61
CA ARG A 30 -18.28 -20.53 6.60
C ARG A 30 -19.46 -19.58 6.82
N ASN A 31 -20.64 -20.11 7.14
CA ASN A 31 -21.83 -19.30 7.41
C ASN A 31 -21.64 -18.41 8.65
N VAL A 32 -21.10 -18.96 9.75
CA VAL A 32 -20.82 -18.18 10.97
C VAL A 32 -19.78 -17.09 10.71
N VAL A 33 -18.73 -17.39 9.93
CA VAL A 33 -17.73 -16.39 9.53
C VAL A 33 -18.38 -15.25 8.76
N ARG A 34 -19.26 -15.55 7.80
CA ARG A 34 -20.01 -14.54 7.02
C ARG A 34 -20.85 -13.65 7.94
N ILE A 35 -21.67 -14.26 8.80
CA ILE A 35 -22.53 -13.53 9.75
C ILE A 35 -21.70 -12.60 10.65
N CYS A 36 -20.56 -13.07 11.15
CA CYS A 36 -19.68 -12.26 11.99
C CYS A 36 -19.07 -11.10 11.23
N ARG A 37 -18.64 -11.32 9.98
CA ARG A 37 -18.10 -10.27 9.11
C ARG A 37 -19.15 -9.19 8.85
N ASP A 38 -20.36 -9.60 8.50
CA ASP A 38 -21.45 -8.68 8.16
C ASP A 38 -21.88 -7.87 9.40
N ALA A 39 -22.00 -8.52 10.55
CA ALA A 39 -22.28 -7.84 11.82
C ALA A 39 -21.18 -6.83 12.21
N THR A 40 -19.91 -7.21 12.00
CA THR A 40 -18.77 -6.33 12.24
C THR A 40 -18.82 -5.11 11.30
N GLY A 41 -19.12 -5.34 10.02
CA GLY A 41 -19.27 -4.29 9.01
C GLY A 41 -20.37 -3.31 9.36
N LYS A 42 -21.55 -3.80 9.76
CA LYS A 42 -22.68 -2.97 10.20
C LYS A 42 -22.34 -2.14 11.44
N ALA A 43 -21.74 -2.75 12.45
CA ALA A 43 -21.33 -2.04 13.66
C ALA A 43 -20.28 -0.96 13.38
N LYS A 44 -19.34 -1.24 12.46
CA LYS A 44 -18.34 -0.26 12.02
C LYS A 44 -19.00 0.91 11.27
N ALA A 45 -19.87 0.64 10.30
CA ALA A 45 -20.57 1.67 9.55
C ALA A 45 -21.41 2.57 10.47
N HIS A 46 -22.08 1.98 11.47
CA HIS A 46 -22.83 2.76 12.46
C HIS A 46 -21.93 3.66 13.31
N LEU A 47 -20.77 3.16 13.75
CA LEU A 47 -19.78 3.98 14.47
C LEU A 47 -19.26 5.13 13.60
N GLU A 48 -18.92 4.86 12.34
CA GLU A 48 -18.41 5.87 11.41
C GLU A 48 -19.46 6.93 11.09
N LEU A 49 -20.72 6.53 10.93
CA LEU A 49 -21.85 7.45 10.74
C LEU A 49 -22.00 8.39 11.94
N ASN A 50 -21.99 7.87 13.16
CA ASN A 50 -22.10 8.68 14.37
C ASN A 50 -20.93 9.67 14.49
N LEU A 51 -19.70 9.19 14.23
CA LEU A 51 -18.52 10.06 14.25
C LEU A 51 -18.57 11.16 13.18
N ALA A 52 -19.09 10.86 11.99
CA ALA A 52 -19.25 11.83 10.91
C ALA A 52 -20.34 12.87 11.21
N GLY A 53 -21.46 12.44 11.79
CA GLY A 53 -22.55 13.32 12.21
C GLY A 53 -22.15 14.27 13.34
N GLU A 54 -21.33 13.79 14.28
CA GLU A 54 -20.87 14.55 15.45
C GLU A 54 -19.58 15.36 15.17
N VAL A 55 -19.12 15.53 13.93
CA VAL A 55 -17.86 16.25 13.64
C VAL A 55 -17.87 17.68 14.17
N LYS A 56 -19.03 18.34 14.16
CA LYS A 56 -19.18 19.72 14.63
C LYS A 56 -18.95 19.82 16.14
N ASP A 57 -19.49 18.88 16.91
CA ASP A 57 -19.49 18.91 18.38
C ASP A 57 -18.30 18.12 18.96
N ASN A 58 -17.80 17.13 18.23
CA ASN A 58 -16.75 16.18 18.62
C ASN A 58 -15.67 16.02 17.53
N LYS A 59 -15.14 17.14 17.07
CA LYS A 59 -14.04 17.17 16.07
C LYS A 59 -12.85 16.30 16.50
N LYS A 60 -12.49 16.33 17.78
CA LYS A 60 -11.37 15.54 18.34
C LYS A 60 -11.61 14.03 18.21
N GLY A 61 -12.83 13.55 18.48
CA GLY A 61 -13.19 12.14 18.35
C GLY A 61 -13.04 11.63 16.91
N PHE A 62 -13.51 12.40 15.94
CA PHE A 62 -13.39 12.07 14.52
C PHE A 62 -11.92 11.97 14.07
N PHE A 63 -11.10 12.99 14.33
CA PHE A 63 -9.69 12.96 13.93
C PHE A 63 -8.89 11.88 14.68
N LYS A 64 -9.24 11.57 15.94
CA LYS A 64 -8.66 10.44 16.68
C LYS A 64 -8.99 9.10 16.02
N TYR A 65 -10.23 8.91 15.58
CA TYR A 65 -10.62 7.71 14.84
C TYR A 65 -9.85 7.59 13.52
N ILE A 66 -9.83 8.65 12.70
CA ILE A 66 -9.14 8.66 11.41
C ILE A 66 -7.63 8.40 11.57
N SER A 67 -6.97 9.06 12.52
CA SER A 67 -5.55 8.81 12.81
C SER A 67 -5.31 7.36 13.25
N SER A 68 -6.13 6.81 14.15
CA SER A 68 -6.00 5.40 14.56
C SER A 68 -6.16 4.40 13.42
N LYS A 69 -6.89 4.76 12.35
CA LYS A 69 -7.04 3.95 11.14
C LYS A 69 -5.88 4.09 10.15
N ARG A 70 -5.19 5.23 10.17
CA ARG A 70 -4.03 5.50 9.30
C ARG A 70 -2.75 4.84 9.82
N THR A 71 -2.59 4.67 11.13
CA THR A 71 -1.37 4.12 11.76
C THR A 71 -1.02 2.67 11.34
N THR A 72 -1.95 1.90 10.79
CA THR A 72 -1.70 0.52 10.32
C THR A 72 -1.14 0.44 8.89
N ARG A 73 -0.99 1.56 8.18
CA ARG A 73 -0.03 1.60 7.06
C ARG A 73 1.33 1.76 7.70
N GLU A 74 2.12 0.69 7.71
CA GLU A 74 3.56 0.77 7.94
C GLU A 74 4.06 1.97 7.11
N ASN A 75 4.51 3.03 7.78
CA ASN A 75 5.39 3.96 7.11
C ASN A 75 6.57 3.10 6.67
N VAL A 76 6.94 3.17 5.39
CA VAL A 76 8.16 2.52 4.89
C VAL A 76 9.25 2.89 5.89
N GLY A 77 9.74 1.88 6.61
CA GLY A 77 10.78 2.09 7.61
C GLY A 77 12.01 2.68 6.91
N PRO A 78 12.89 3.38 7.64
CA PRO A 78 14.09 3.91 7.04
C PRO A 78 14.84 2.81 6.28
N LEU A 79 15.19 3.06 5.02
CA LEU A 79 15.95 2.12 4.20
C LEU A 79 17.32 1.90 4.86
N LEU A 80 17.52 0.72 5.43
CA LEU A 80 18.80 0.28 5.95
C LEU A 80 19.62 -0.30 4.79
N ASN A 81 20.88 0.11 4.66
CA ASN A 81 21.80 -0.54 3.73
C ASN A 81 22.20 -1.94 4.25
N GLU A 82 22.96 -2.70 3.45
CA GLU A 82 23.47 -4.04 3.78
C GLU A 82 24.31 -4.06 5.08
N MET A 83 24.82 -2.90 5.52
CA MET A 83 25.59 -2.71 6.74
C MET A 83 24.74 -2.26 7.95
N GLY A 84 23.41 -2.16 7.80
CA GLY A 84 22.50 -1.75 8.86
C GLY A 84 22.56 -0.26 9.22
N ALA A 85 23.21 0.57 8.40
CA ALA A 85 23.25 2.01 8.60
C ALA A 85 22.01 2.69 7.99
N LEU A 86 21.46 3.67 8.72
CA LEU A 86 20.40 4.56 8.27
C LEU A 86 20.87 5.35 7.05
N VAL A 87 20.38 5.00 5.86
CA VAL A 87 20.62 5.82 4.66
C VAL A 87 19.64 6.99 4.72
N MET A 88 20.16 8.21 4.85
CA MET A 88 19.32 9.40 4.63
C MET A 88 18.80 9.36 3.20
N GLU A 89 17.47 9.44 3.05
CA GLU A 89 16.75 9.33 1.77
C GLU A 89 17.36 10.24 0.70
N ASP A 90 17.80 11.44 1.07
CA ASP A 90 18.43 12.43 0.19
C ASP A 90 19.67 11.89 -0.54
N ALA A 91 20.49 11.06 0.12
CA ALA A 91 21.71 10.50 -0.49
C ALA A 91 21.38 9.37 -1.49
N PHE A 92 20.30 8.63 -1.26
CA PHE A 92 19.86 7.57 -2.17
C PHE A 92 19.27 8.17 -3.45
N PHE A 93 18.40 9.17 -3.33
CA PHE A 93 17.85 9.89 -4.48
C PHE A 93 18.93 10.65 -5.24
N ALA A 94 19.88 11.30 -4.55
CA ALA A 94 21.01 11.98 -5.18
C ALA A 94 21.89 10.99 -5.97
N SER A 95 22.25 9.84 -5.39
CA SER A 95 23.09 8.85 -6.07
C SER A 95 22.44 8.26 -7.33
N VAL A 96 21.13 7.96 -7.25
CA VAL A 96 20.35 7.49 -8.43
C VAL A 96 20.23 8.58 -9.50
N LEU A 97 20.12 9.86 -9.11
CA LEU A 97 20.13 10.99 -10.07
C LEU A 97 21.53 11.24 -10.67
N THR A 98 22.59 11.20 -9.86
CA THR A 98 23.95 11.50 -10.30
C THR A 98 24.54 10.39 -11.16
N ALA A 99 24.10 9.13 -11.00
CA ALA A 99 24.50 8.03 -11.89
C ALA A 99 24.08 8.24 -13.36
N LYS A 100 23.16 9.17 -13.65
CA LYS A 100 22.74 9.56 -15.01
C LYS A 100 23.37 10.87 -15.50
N ALA A 101 23.99 11.66 -14.61
CA ALA A 101 24.63 12.91 -14.96
C ALA A 101 26.15 12.73 -14.94
N SER A 102 26.71 12.40 -16.11
CA SER A 102 28.16 12.49 -16.33
C SER A 102 28.66 13.88 -15.93
N PRO A 103 29.65 14.02 -15.02
CA PRO A 103 30.24 15.30 -14.70
C PRO A 103 31.22 15.67 -15.81
N GLN A 104 30.75 16.43 -16.80
CA GLN A 104 31.66 17.11 -17.72
C GLN A 104 31.88 18.53 -17.23
N GLU A 105 33.07 18.75 -16.65
CA GLU A 105 33.64 20.08 -16.41
C GLU A 105 33.61 20.91 -17.70
N SER A 106 33.21 22.18 -17.61
CA SER A 106 33.95 23.28 -18.24
C SER A 106 33.41 24.64 -17.84
N GLN A 107 34.35 25.57 -17.82
CA GLN A 107 34.34 26.94 -17.33
C GLN A 107 33.59 27.91 -18.27
N THR A 108 32.95 28.92 -17.66
CA THR A 108 32.89 30.35 -18.03
C THR A 108 32.44 30.82 -19.43
N LEU A 109 31.52 31.81 -19.42
CA LEU A 109 31.38 33.00 -20.30
C LEU A 109 30.34 32.98 -21.46
N GLU A 110 29.29 33.81 -21.26
CA GLU A 110 28.40 34.60 -22.15
C GLU A 110 27.71 34.04 -23.43
N ALA A 111 26.43 34.41 -23.49
CA ALA A 111 25.65 34.94 -24.62
C ALA A 111 25.51 34.12 -25.91
N GLY A 112 24.26 33.77 -26.25
CA GLY A 112 23.88 33.44 -27.62
C GLY A 112 22.69 32.51 -27.75
N GLU A 113 21.50 33.10 -27.85
CA GLU A 113 20.28 32.52 -28.42
C GLU A 113 20.60 31.65 -29.66
N LYS A 114 20.19 30.36 -29.68
CA LYS A 114 19.51 29.68 -30.81
C LYS A 114 19.45 28.14 -30.72
N VAL A 115 18.22 27.67 -30.94
CA VAL A 115 17.83 26.44 -31.65
C VAL A 115 17.94 25.12 -30.87
N LEU A 116 16.76 24.72 -30.37
CA LEU A 116 16.33 23.35 -30.14
C LEU A 116 16.67 22.47 -31.36
N ARG A 117 17.79 21.75 -31.29
CA ARG A 117 18.06 20.57 -32.12
C ARG A 117 17.72 19.32 -31.34
N LYS A 118 17.23 18.36 -32.09
CA LYS A 118 16.24 17.36 -31.71
C LYS A 118 16.91 16.00 -31.83
N GLU A 119 18.11 15.85 -31.31
CA GLU A 119 18.91 14.66 -31.49
C GLU A 119 19.76 14.52 -30.23
N ASP A 120 19.29 13.70 -29.30
CA ASP A 120 20.06 12.90 -28.32
C ASP A 120 19.09 12.33 -27.27
N LEU A 121 18.02 11.68 -27.76
CA LEU A 121 17.35 10.69 -26.93
C LEU A 121 18.24 9.45 -26.96
N PRO A 122 18.60 8.85 -25.81
CA PRO A 122 19.24 7.55 -25.84
C PRO A 122 18.26 6.61 -26.55
N LEU A 123 18.63 6.18 -27.76
CA LEU A 123 17.92 5.18 -28.52
C LEU A 123 18.03 3.88 -27.71
N VAL A 124 17.08 3.69 -26.78
CA VAL A 124 16.88 2.41 -26.12
C VAL A 124 16.58 1.42 -27.24
N GLU A 125 17.49 0.48 -27.41
CA GLU A 125 17.39 -0.61 -28.37
C GLU A 125 16.09 -1.35 -28.07
N GLU A 126 15.12 -1.21 -28.98
CA GLU A 126 13.73 -1.67 -28.81
C GLU A 126 13.69 -3.18 -28.48
N ASP A 127 14.70 -3.90 -28.93
CA ASP A 127 14.88 -5.34 -28.73
C ASP A 127 15.25 -5.70 -27.27
N TRP A 128 15.97 -4.84 -26.56
CA TRP A 128 16.22 -5.02 -25.11
C TRP A 128 14.92 -4.93 -24.31
N VAL A 129 14.06 -3.97 -24.67
CA VAL A 129 12.75 -3.78 -24.02
C VAL A 129 11.82 -4.94 -24.34
N ARG A 130 11.80 -5.42 -25.59
CA ARG A 130 11.01 -6.60 -25.99
C ARG A 130 11.44 -7.87 -25.26
N GLU A 131 12.74 -8.10 -25.10
CA GLU A 131 13.24 -9.28 -24.38
C GLU A 131 12.82 -9.26 -22.89
N HIS A 132 12.84 -8.08 -22.25
CA HIS A 132 12.42 -7.93 -20.86
C HIS A 132 10.90 -8.04 -20.70
N LEU A 133 10.13 -7.49 -21.64
CA LEU A 133 8.68 -7.63 -21.65
C LEU A 133 8.24 -9.09 -21.86
N GLY A 134 8.96 -9.86 -22.68
CA GLY A 134 8.69 -11.29 -22.90
C GLY A 134 8.94 -12.18 -21.67
N LYS A 135 9.70 -11.68 -20.68
CA LYS A 135 9.96 -12.37 -19.41
C LYS A 135 8.93 -12.03 -18.32
N LEU A 136 7.99 -11.11 -18.59
CA LEU A 136 6.90 -10.82 -17.66
C LEU A 136 5.89 -11.97 -17.66
N ASP A 137 5.56 -12.43 -16.48
CA ASP A 137 4.56 -13.48 -16.28
C ASP A 137 3.16 -12.90 -16.48
N ILE A 138 2.58 -13.16 -17.65
CA ILE A 138 1.26 -12.67 -18.09
C ILE A 138 0.13 -13.24 -17.22
N HIS A 139 0.39 -14.28 -16.41
CA HIS A 139 -0.59 -14.87 -15.51
C HIS A 139 -0.56 -14.28 -14.09
N LYS A 140 0.24 -13.24 -13.83
CA LYS A 140 0.22 -12.55 -12.54
C LYS A 140 -1.02 -11.69 -12.39
N SER A 141 -1.73 -11.90 -11.29
CA SER A 141 -2.85 -11.06 -10.88
C SER A 141 -2.39 -9.65 -10.54
N MET A 142 -3.21 -8.66 -10.89
CA MET A 142 -3.06 -7.25 -10.57
C MET A 142 -2.67 -7.00 -9.11
N GLY A 143 -1.67 -6.13 -8.91
CA GLY A 143 -1.25 -5.70 -7.58
C GLY A 143 -2.33 -4.86 -6.87
N PRO A 144 -2.21 -4.65 -5.55
CA PRO A 144 -3.13 -3.81 -4.78
C PRO A 144 -3.10 -2.32 -5.19
N ASP A 145 -2.11 -1.92 -5.98
CA ASP A 145 -1.95 -0.62 -6.63
C ASP A 145 -2.66 -0.52 -7.99
N GLY A 146 -3.22 -1.62 -8.52
CA GLY A 146 -3.93 -1.64 -9.79
C GLY A 146 -3.00 -1.75 -11.02
N MET A 147 -1.70 -1.93 -10.81
CA MET A 147 -0.75 -2.08 -11.91
C MET A 147 -0.58 -3.55 -12.28
N HIS A 148 -0.55 -3.82 -13.59
CA HIS A 148 -0.16 -5.11 -14.13
C HIS A 148 1.35 -5.09 -14.40
N PRO A 149 2.09 -6.20 -14.18
CA PRO A 149 3.45 -6.33 -14.71
C PRO A 149 3.48 -6.07 -16.21
#